data_AF-A0A849Z689-F1
#
_entry.id   AF-A0A849Z689-F1
#
_cell.length_a   1.000
_cell.length_b   1.000
_cell.length_c   1.000
_cell.angle_alpha   90.00
_cell.angle_beta   90.00
_cell.angle_gamma   90.00
#
_symmetry.space_group_name_H-M   'P 1'
#
loop_
_entity.id
_entity.type
_entity.pdbx_description
1 polymer ?
#
loop_
_entity_poly.entity_id
_entity_poly.type
_entity_poly.pdbx_seq_one_letter_code
_entity_poly.pdbx_strand_id
1 'polypeptide(L)'
;MKPHDPAGRAGGTTRFRFGHGFRPVVMGILGLIAGIFLLQLSEGPATLFGAFKFAVLVAALFYGLRALGSVEVGDDGIVVRRILQRVVVPIESVRDVETWWEQRMSRGGVSTSLKGLVITRDGGSAVYLPLGDDSDRLLAIKEEILSRVRAAKIRKTPALAALARGTRPVPAWVDELRSLLRRTATFRDQALAPEDAGDVLADPTATTEQRIGAAVALRALGDDSTKEGIRIAASGTAEPRLRIALEKIAEDDDAAAEIEAALADEAQKRARS
;
A
#
# COMPACT_ATOMS: atom_id res chain seq x y z
N MET A 1 8.68 -29.86 30.41
CA MET A 1 8.92 -28.51 29.86
C MET A 1 8.87 -28.63 28.34
N LYS A 2 7.71 -28.36 27.73
CA LYS A 2 7.53 -28.47 26.27
C LYS A 2 8.08 -27.20 25.62
N PRO A 3 8.90 -27.30 24.56
CA PRO A 3 9.32 -26.14 23.78
C PRO A 3 8.09 -25.52 23.12
N HIS A 4 7.91 -24.23 23.36
CA HIS A 4 6.86 -23.42 22.77
C HIS A 4 7.21 -23.22 21.30
N ASP A 5 6.39 -23.79 20.41
CA ASP A 5 6.51 -23.68 18.97
C ASP A 5 6.05 -22.28 18.51
N PRO A 6 6.89 -21.45 17.85
CA PRO A 6 6.49 -20.17 17.28
C PRO A 6 6.10 -20.26 15.79
N ALA A 7 5.99 -21.46 15.21
CA ALA A 7 5.64 -21.62 13.79
C ALA A 7 4.11 -21.64 13.59
N GLY A 8 3.52 -20.48 13.29
CA GLY A 8 2.10 -20.44 12.91
C GLY A 8 1.38 -19.10 12.90
N ARG A 9 2.07 -17.94 12.91
CA ARG A 9 1.37 -16.67 12.63
C ARG A 9 1.15 -16.52 11.12
N ALA A 10 0.12 -17.18 10.61
CA ALA A 10 -0.50 -16.83 9.34
C ALA A 10 -0.83 -15.32 9.35
N GLY A 11 -0.56 -14.63 8.24
CA GLY A 11 -0.63 -13.17 8.05
C GLY A 11 -1.68 -12.47 8.92
N GLY A 12 -1.25 -11.99 10.08
CA GLY A 12 -2.14 -11.39 11.07
C GLY A 12 -2.40 -9.94 10.73
N THR A 13 -3.65 -9.58 10.42
CA THR A 13 -4.05 -8.18 10.31
C THR A 13 -4.16 -7.55 11.70
N THR A 14 -3.46 -6.46 11.96
CA THR A 14 -3.58 -5.71 13.21
C THR A 14 -4.62 -4.60 13.03
N ARG A 15 -5.77 -4.71 13.70
CA ARG A 15 -6.87 -3.73 13.63
C ARG A 15 -6.84 -2.78 14.81
N PHE A 16 -6.67 -1.48 14.54
CA PHE A 16 -6.76 -0.41 15.51
C PHE A 16 -8.09 0.35 15.33
N ARG A 17 -8.95 0.39 16.37
CA ARG A 17 -10.23 1.12 16.37
C ARG A 17 -10.15 2.46 17.11
N PHE A 18 -10.37 3.58 16.44
CA PHE A 18 -10.27 4.93 17.04
C PHE A 18 -11.67 5.47 17.37
N GLY A 19 -11.74 6.40 18.32
CA GLY A 19 -12.99 7.05 18.72
C GLY A 19 -13.58 6.63 20.06
N HIS A 20 -12.86 5.86 20.90
CA HIS A 20 -13.37 5.51 22.24
C HIS A 20 -13.54 6.72 23.16
N GLY A 21 -12.63 7.71 23.10
CA GLY A 21 -12.78 8.97 23.84
C GLY A 21 -13.82 9.93 23.26
N PHE A 22 -14.20 9.77 21.99
CA PHE A 22 -15.14 10.67 21.30
C PHE A 22 -16.60 10.29 21.52
N ARG A 23 -16.88 9.03 21.89
CA ARG A 23 -18.23 8.53 22.18
C ARG A 23 -18.99 9.28 23.27
N PRO A 24 -18.42 9.54 24.47
CA PRO A 24 -19.16 10.28 25.50
C PRO A 24 -19.44 11.73 25.09
N VAL A 25 -18.53 12.36 24.36
CA VAL A 25 -18.71 13.73 23.85
C VAL A 25 -19.79 13.78 22.78
N VAL A 26 -19.78 12.86 21.81
CA VAL A 26 -20.82 12.78 20.77
C VAL A 26 -22.18 12.42 21.38
N MET A 27 -22.23 11.51 22.36
CA MET A 27 -23.46 11.18 23.07
C MET A 27 -23.99 12.35 23.89
N GLY A 28 -23.10 13.10 24.58
CA GLY A 28 -23.47 14.30 25.32
C GLY A 28 -24.00 15.40 24.40
N ILE A 29 -23.34 15.62 23.27
CA ILE A 29 -23.78 16.56 22.23
C ILE A 29 -25.13 16.11 21.65
N LEU A 30 -25.29 14.85 21.25
CA LEU A 30 -26.56 14.30 20.76
C LEU A 30 -27.69 14.39 21.79
N GLY A 31 -27.40 14.14 23.08
CA GLY A 31 -28.37 14.25 24.16
C GLY A 31 -28.81 15.70 24.39
N LEU A 32 -27.86 16.64 24.41
CA LEU A 32 -28.15 18.08 24.51
C LEU A 32 -28.97 18.57 23.32
N ILE A 33 -28.60 18.11 22.12
CA ILE A 33 -29.27 18.37 20.85
C ILE A 33 -30.71 17.84 20.87
N ALA A 34 -30.91 16.59 21.29
CA ALA A 34 -32.22 15.98 21.39
C ALA A 34 -33.09 16.71 22.42
N GLY A 35 -32.51 17.10 23.57
CA GLY A 35 -33.20 17.90 24.58
C GLY A 35 -33.64 19.27 24.06
N ILE A 36 -32.76 19.98 23.36
CA ILE A 36 -33.08 21.27 22.72
C ILE A 36 -34.17 21.10 21.66
N PHE A 37 -34.09 20.04 20.84
CA PHE A 37 -35.08 19.76 19.80
C PHE A 37 -36.46 19.43 20.39
N LEU A 38 -36.51 18.61 21.46
CA LEU A 38 -37.72 18.28 22.20
C LEU A 38 -38.37 19.51 22.83
N LEU A 39 -37.58 20.43 23.37
CA LEU A 39 -38.06 21.70 23.93
C LEU A 39 -38.60 22.67 22.86
N GLN A 40 -38.20 22.52 21.60
CA GLN A 40 -38.62 23.41 20.51
C GLN A 40 -39.88 22.91 19.79
N LEU A 41 -40.27 21.64 19.94
CA LEU A 41 -41.51 21.09 19.36
C LEU A 41 -42.79 21.71 19.97
N SER A 42 -42.67 22.45 21.08
CA SER A 42 -43.78 23.18 21.71
C SER A 42 -43.98 24.60 21.18
N GLU A 43 -43.02 25.18 20.46
CA GLU A 43 -43.10 26.53 19.90
C GLU A 43 -43.28 26.45 18.37
N GLY A 44 -44.36 27.05 17.84
CA GLY A 44 -44.82 26.84 16.47
C GLY A 44 -43.81 27.15 15.34
N PRO A 45 -44.14 26.76 14.08
CA PRO A 45 -43.21 26.60 12.95
C PRO A 45 -42.61 27.90 12.34
N ALA A 46 -42.72 29.05 12.99
CA ALA A 46 -42.20 30.32 12.47
C ALA A 46 -40.85 30.66 13.11
N THR A 47 -39.73 30.34 12.45
CA THR A 47 -38.53 31.20 12.37
C THR A 47 -37.35 30.51 11.66
N LEU A 48 -36.66 31.27 10.80
CA LEU A 48 -35.36 30.96 10.19
C LEU A 48 -34.29 30.44 11.19
N PHE A 49 -34.46 30.72 12.48
CA PHE A 49 -33.60 30.22 13.56
C PHE A 49 -33.63 28.69 13.73
N GLY A 50 -34.74 28.02 13.42
CA GLY A 50 -34.84 26.56 13.49
C GLY A 50 -33.94 25.87 12.46
N ALA A 51 -33.95 26.36 11.21
CA ALA A 51 -33.13 25.82 10.13
C ALA A 51 -31.63 25.99 10.38
N PHE A 52 -31.21 27.15 10.89
CA PHE A 52 -29.81 27.40 11.23
C PHE A 52 -29.31 26.48 12.35
N LYS A 53 -30.08 26.32 13.44
CA LYS A 53 -29.73 25.41 14.54
C LYS A 53 -29.63 23.96 14.06
N PHE A 54 -30.56 23.53 13.21
CA PHE A 54 -30.52 22.20 12.58
C PHE A 54 -29.28 22.02 11.69
N ALA A 55 -28.91 23.03 10.91
CA ALA A 55 -27.69 22.98 10.09
C ALA A 55 -26.42 22.85 10.96
N VAL A 56 -26.34 23.59 12.08
CA VAL A 56 -25.24 23.46 13.05
C VAL A 56 -25.22 22.08 13.69
N LEU A 57 -26.40 21.53 14.00
CA LEU A 57 -26.60 20.16 14.50
C LEU A 57 -25.98 19.12 13.57
N VAL A 58 -26.39 19.18 12.30
CA VAL A 58 -26.00 18.26 11.26
C VAL A 58 -24.51 18.42 11.00
N ALA A 59 -24.00 19.65 10.96
CA ALA A 59 -22.57 19.90 10.85
C ALA A 59 -21.79 19.29 12.03
N ALA A 60 -22.21 19.52 13.27
CA ALA A 60 -21.57 18.97 14.46
C ALA A 60 -21.59 17.43 14.48
N LEU A 61 -22.73 16.83 14.13
CA LEU A 61 -22.88 15.38 13.99
C LEU A 61 -21.97 14.85 12.88
N PHE A 62 -21.93 15.50 11.72
CA PHE A 62 -21.10 15.10 10.59
C PHE A 62 -19.61 15.22 10.90
N TYR A 63 -19.20 16.26 11.64
CA TYR A 63 -17.83 16.41 12.14
C TYR A 63 -17.49 15.34 13.18
N GLY A 64 -18.41 15.01 14.10
CA GLY A 64 -18.19 13.96 15.09
C GLY A 64 -18.13 12.55 14.49
N LEU A 65 -18.99 12.26 13.51
CA LEU A 65 -18.97 10.99 12.78
C LEU A 65 -17.71 10.81 11.95
N ARG A 66 -17.09 11.89 11.46
CA ARG A 66 -15.79 11.82 10.76
C ARG A 66 -14.63 11.35 11.65
N ALA A 67 -14.73 11.47 12.97
CA ALA A 67 -13.71 11.01 13.92
C ALA A 67 -13.81 9.50 14.22
N LEU A 68 -14.90 8.85 13.82
CA LEU A 68 -15.07 7.41 13.98
C LEU A 68 -14.43 6.69 12.78
N GLY A 69 -13.34 6.00 13.05
CA GLY A 69 -12.63 5.23 12.04
C GLY A 69 -11.80 4.10 12.62
N SER A 70 -11.36 3.20 11.75
CA SER A 70 -10.40 2.16 12.07
C SER A 70 -9.29 2.13 11.04
N VAL A 71 -8.08 1.84 11.51
CA VAL A 71 -6.92 1.55 10.66
C VAL A 71 -6.61 0.08 10.84
N GLU A 72 -6.62 -0.64 9.73
CA GLU A 72 -6.19 -2.03 9.64
C GLU A 72 -4.85 -2.05 8.93
N VAL A 73 -3.83 -2.61 9.57
CA VAL A 73 -2.51 -2.81 8.97
C VAL A 73 -2.39 -4.30 8.64
N GLY A 74 -2.37 -4.62 7.35
CA GLY A 74 -2.12 -5.95 6.83
C GLY A 74 -0.73 -6.08 6.23
N ASP A 75 -0.42 -7.26 5.71
CA ASP A 75 0.84 -7.52 5.00
C ASP A 75 0.91 -6.83 3.63
N ASP A 76 -0.24 -6.63 2.99
CA ASP A 76 -0.34 -6.08 1.63
C ASP A 76 -0.61 -4.56 1.63
N GLY A 77 -1.08 -4.02 2.74
CA GLY A 77 -1.41 -2.60 2.82
C GLY A 77 -2.11 -2.16 4.09
N ILE A 78 -2.36 -0.86 4.11
CA ILE A 78 -2.99 -0.14 5.21
C ILE A 78 -4.38 0.27 4.76
N VAL A 79 -5.41 -0.24 5.41
CA VAL A 79 -6.81 0.08 5.13
C VAL A 79 -7.32 1.03 6.19
N VAL A 80 -7.69 2.23 5.75
CA VAL A 80 -8.27 3.28 6.57
C VAL A 80 -9.76 3.30 6.28
N ARG A 81 -10.56 2.89 7.26
CA ARG A 81 -12.02 2.95 7.19
C ARG A 81 -12.51 4.12 8.03
N ARG A 82 -13.18 5.06 7.40
CA ARG A 82 -14.04 6.07 8.02
C ARG A 82 -15.48 5.77 7.63
N ILE A 83 -16.45 6.31 8.37
CA ILE A 83 -17.88 6.08 8.09
C ILE A 83 -18.26 6.34 6.63
N LEU A 84 -17.64 7.34 5.98
CA LEU A 84 -17.95 7.75 4.60
C LEU A 84 -16.81 7.53 3.60
N GLN A 85 -15.64 7.06 4.03
CA GLN A 85 -14.46 6.95 3.17
C GLN A 85 -13.66 5.69 3.50
N ARG A 86 -13.31 4.91 2.48
CA ARG A 86 -12.35 3.81 2.57
C ARG A 86 -11.15 4.16 1.72
N VAL A 87 -9.98 4.27 2.34
CA VAL A 87 -8.71 4.49 1.63
C VAL A 87 -7.84 3.27 1.86
N VAL A 88 -7.30 2.71 0.78
CA VAL A 88 -6.34 1.61 0.83
C VAL A 88 -4.99 2.14 0.36
N VAL A 89 -3.97 1.97 1.19
CA VAL A 89 -2.59 2.36 0.87
C VAL A 89 -1.74 1.08 0.78
N PRO A 90 -1.32 0.65 -0.41
CA PRO A 90 -0.42 -0.49 -0.57
C PRO A 90 0.86 -0.30 0.25
N ILE A 91 1.31 -1.33 0.97
CA ILE A 91 2.45 -1.23 1.90
C ILE A 91 3.74 -0.86 1.15
N GLU A 92 3.86 -1.32 -0.08
CA GLU A 92 4.97 -1.07 -0.99
C GLU A 92 5.06 0.39 -1.43
N SER A 93 3.91 1.08 -1.51
CA SER A 93 3.86 2.48 -1.90
C SER A 93 4.23 3.41 -0.76
N VAL A 94 4.48 2.90 0.45
CA VAL A 94 4.79 3.70 1.63
C VAL A 94 6.27 4.05 1.64
N ARG A 95 6.56 5.33 1.37
CA ARG A 95 7.91 5.88 1.44
C ARG A 95 8.31 6.18 2.88
N ASP A 96 7.43 6.87 3.60
CA ASP A 96 7.68 7.35 4.96
C ASP A 96 6.40 7.47 5.78
N VAL A 97 6.54 7.40 7.10
CA VAL A 97 5.44 7.52 8.07
C VAL A 97 5.87 8.46 9.19
N GLU A 98 5.33 9.66 9.15
CA GLU A 98 5.63 10.70 10.14
C GLU A 98 4.44 10.93 11.08
N THR A 99 4.74 11.37 12.29
CA THR A 99 3.72 11.89 13.20
C THR A 99 3.48 13.35 12.86
N TRP A 100 2.23 13.71 12.65
CA TRP A 100 1.83 15.09 12.39
C TRP A 100 1.00 15.60 13.56
N TRP A 101 1.25 16.86 13.92
CA TRP A 101 0.42 17.59 14.85
C TRP A 101 0.11 18.97 14.26
N GLU A 102 -1.14 19.40 14.39
CA GLU A 102 -1.57 20.74 14.05
C GLU A 102 -2.22 21.37 15.28
N GLN A 103 -1.63 22.48 15.74
CA GLN A 103 -2.20 23.27 16.80
C GLN A 103 -3.18 24.28 16.19
N ARG A 104 -4.48 23.97 16.28
CA ARG A 104 -5.52 24.85 15.77
C ARG A 104 -6.03 25.72 16.91
N MET A 105 -5.74 27.02 16.86
CA MET A 105 -6.40 27.98 17.76
C MET A 105 -7.86 28.13 17.35
N SER A 106 -8.77 27.60 18.16
CA SER A 106 -10.20 27.84 18.01
C SER A 106 -10.56 29.22 18.54
N ARG A 107 -11.50 29.90 17.88
CA ARG A 107 -11.94 31.28 18.13
C ARG A 107 -12.62 31.52 19.50
N GLY A 108 -12.54 30.56 20.42
CA GLY A 108 -13.12 30.58 21.77
C GLY A 108 -12.15 30.13 22.87
N GLY A 109 -10.83 30.17 22.64
CA GLY A 109 -9.81 29.87 23.66
C GLY A 109 -9.56 28.38 23.96
N VAL A 110 -10.39 27.47 23.42
CA VAL A 110 -10.16 26.02 23.54
C VAL A 110 -9.18 25.57 22.46
N SER A 111 -7.92 25.33 22.86
CA SER A 111 -6.91 24.76 21.97
C SER A 111 -7.20 23.28 21.74
N THR A 112 -7.49 22.90 20.50
CA THR A 112 -7.58 21.49 20.09
C THR A 112 -6.34 21.13 19.28
N SER A 113 -5.50 20.25 19.80
CA SER A 113 -4.41 19.62 19.06
C SER A 113 -4.98 18.44 18.25
N LEU A 114 -4.88 18.52 16.93
CA LEU A 114 -5.09 17.35 16.08
C LEU A 114 -3.75 16.64 15.94
N LYS A 115 -3.66 15.42 16.45
CA LYS A 115 -2.51 14.54 16.24
C LYS A 115 -2.89 13.36 15.33
N GLY A 116 -1.95 12.94 14.52
CA GLY A 116 -2.15 11.92 13.50
C GLY A 116 -0.86 11.37 12.92
N LEU A 117 -1.02 10.51 11.92
CA LEU A 117 0.07 10.04 11.07
C LEU A 117 -0.08 10.59 9.67
N VAL A 118 1.04 10.88 9.03
CA VAL A 118 1.13 11.21 7.61
C VAL A 118 1.89 10.07 6.94
N ILE A 119 1.22 9.41 6.02
CA ILE A 119 1.82 8.35 5.20
C ILE A 119 2.17 8.97 3.86
N THR A 120 3.46 9.20 3.63
CA THR A 120 3.98 9.71 2.37
C THR A 120 4.18 8.54 1.42
N ARG A 121 3.63 8.64 0.21
CA ARG A 121 3.72 7.59 -0.80
C ARG A 121 4.85 7.86 -1.80
N ASP A 122 5.30 6.80 -2.46
CA ASP A 122 6.13 6.91 -3.65
C ASP A 122 5.34 7.69 -4.71
N GLY A 123 5.89 8.83 -5.15
CA GLY A 123 5.17 9.83 -5.95
C GLY A 123 4.77 11.12 -5.19
N GLY A 124 5.06 11.22 -3.90
CA GLY A 124 4.94 12.47 -3.12
C GLY A 124 3.53 12.78 -2.59
N SER A 125 2.52 11.98 -2.96
CA SER A 125 1.18 12.08 -2.35
C SER A 125 1.21 11.67 -0.88
N ALA A 126 0.44 12.36 -0.04
CA ALA A 126 0.39 12.10 1.39
C ALA A 126 -1.03 11.72 1.84
N VAL A 127 -1.14 10.68 2.68
CA VAL A 127 -2.40 10.26 3.30
C VAL A 127 -2.38 10.62 4.79
N TYR A 128 -3.28 11.51 5.18
CA TYR A 128 -3.42 11.99 6.56
C TYR A 128 -4.37 11.10 7.36
N LEU A 129 -3.87 10.54 8.45
CA LEU A 129 -4.60 9.71 9.41
C LEU A 129 -4.76 10.47 10.72
N PRO A 130 -5.89 11.15 10.95
CA PRO A 130 -6.20 11.72 12.26
C PRO A 130 -6.57 10.58 13.21
N LEU A 131 -5.77 10.35 14.24
CA LEU A 131 -5.94 9.22 15.17
C LEU A 131 -6.24 9.67 16.61
N GLY A 132 -6.27 10.98 16.86
CA GLY A 132 -6.53 11.57 18.17
C GLY A 132 -5.25 11.84 18.96
N ASP A 133 -5.39 12.22 20.23
CA ASP A 133 -4.28 12.72 21.06
C ASP A 133 -3.49 11.63 21.82
N ASP A 134 -3.84 10.37 21.61
CA ASP A 134 -3.22 9.21 22.25
C ASP A 134 -1.84 8.93 21.62
N SER A 135 -0.80 9.52 22.22
CA SER A 135 0.57 9.54 21.67
C SER A 135 1.22 8.15 21.68
N ASP A 136 0.99 7.36 22.73
CA ASP A 136 1.51 5.99 22.84
C ASP A 136 0.91 5.10 21.76
N ARG A 137 -0.39 5.26 21.52
CA ARG A 137 -1.08 4.52 20.48
C ARG A 137 -0.63 4.94 19.07
N LEU A 138 -0.45 6.23 18.83
CA LEU A 138 0.11 6.75 17.57
C LEU A 138 1.45 6.11 17.27
N LEU A 139 2.32 6.03 18.29
CA LEU A 139 3.63 5.41 18.18
C LEU A 139 3.51 3.91 17.86
N ALA A 140 2.65 3.18 18.57
CA ALA A 140 2.43 1.75 18.32
C ALA A 140 1.96 1.46 16.88
N ILE A 141 1.07 2.30 16.33
CA ILE A 141 0.59 2.15 14.94
C ILE A 141 1.69 2.49 13.95
N LYS A 142 2.45 3.56 14.20
CA LYS A 142 3.60 3.93 13.38
C LYS A 142 4.62 2.80 13.33
N GLU A 143 4.97 2.23 14.48
CA GLU A 143 5.91 1.11 14.59
C GLU A 143 5.41 -0.14 13.86
N GLU A 144 4.13 -0.48 13.99
CA GLU A 144 3.53 -1.61 13.27
C GLU A 144 3.55 -1.38 11.75
N ILE A 145 3.24 -0.17 11.27
CA ILE A 145 3.35 0.13 9.83
C ILE A 145 4.80 0.02 9.38
N LEU A 146 5.74 0.63 10.10
CA LEU A 146 7.16 0.61 9.73
C LEU A 146 7.78 -0.79 9.82
N SER A 147 7.30 -1.67 10.71
CA SER A 147 7.75 -3.07 10.77
C SER A 147 7.32 -3.83 9.52
N ARG A 148 6.07 -3.65 9.07
CA ARG A 148 5.52 -4.27 7.85
C ARG A 148 6.18 -3.73 6.59
N VAL A 149 6.40 -2.42 6.49
CA VAL A 149 7.14 -1.80 5.37
C VAL A 149 8.56 -2.37 5.28
N ARG A 150 9.26 -2.51 6.42
CA ARG A 150 10.60 -3.11 6.45
C ARG A 150 10.57 -4.57 6.01
N ALA A 151 9.62 -5.37 6.52
CA ALA A 151 9.45 -6.76 6.11
C ALA A 151 9.17 -6.90 4.60
N ALA A 152 8.30 -6.04 4.06
CA ALA A 152 7.99 -6.01 2.63
C ALA A 152 9.22 -5.64 1.79
N LYS A 153 10.00 -4.63 2.20
CA LYS A 153 11.26 -4.26 1.53
C LYS A 153 12.29 -5.39 1.58
N ILE A 154 12.43 -6.06 2.72
CA ILE A 154 13.35 -7.21 2.88
C ILE A 154 12.93 -8.37 1.98
N ARG A 155 11.63 -8.59 1.72
CA ARG A 155 11.18 -9.63 0.76
C ARG A 155 11.53 -9.28 -0.68
N LYS A 156 11.39 -8.01 -1.09
CA LYS A 156 11.70 -7.57 -2.46
C LYS A 156 13.20 -7.62 -2.79
N THR A 157 14.10 -7.30 -1.87
CA THR A 157 15.54 -7.17 -2.20
C THR A 157 16.22 -8.48 -2.66
N PRO A 158 16.06 -9.64 -2.00
CA PRO A 158 16.67 -10.91 -2.43
C PRO A 158 16.04 -11.43 -3.73
N ALA A 159 14.72 -11.34 -3.85
CA ALA A 159 13.98 -11.72 -5.05
C ALA A 159 14.46 -10.94 -6.29
N LEU A 160 14.61 -9.62 -6.16
CA LEU A 160 15.14 -8.75 -7.22
C LEU A 160 16.61 -9.05 -7.56
N ALA A 161 17.43 -9.38 -6.55
CA ALA A 161 18.83 -9.73 -6.77
C ALA A 161 18.96 -11.03 -7.58
N ALA A 162 18.03 -11.98 -7.38
CA ALA A 162 18.01 -13.24 -8.12
C ALA A 162 17.66 -13.06 -9.61
N LEU A 163 16.90 -11.99 -9.94
CA LEU A 163 16.55 -11.63 -11.30
C LEU A 163 17.67 -10.92 -12.07
N ALA A 164 18.63 -10.31 -11.37
CA ALA A 164 19.74 -9.59 -12.01
C ALA A 164 20.68 -10.56 -12.75
N ARG A 165 21.01 -10.29 -14.00
CA ARG A 165 22.05 -10.98 -14.80
C ARG A 165 23.44 -10.84 -14.19
N GLY A 166 23.81 -9.63 -13.76
CA GLY A 166 25.19 -9.33 -13.36
C GLY A 166 26.17 -9.51 -14.53
N THR A 167 27.26 -10.25 -14.31
CA THR A 167 28.30 -10.52 -15.33
C THR A 167 28.05 -11.78 -16.19
N ARG A 168 26.91 -12.46 -15.99
CA ARG A 168 26.60 -13.71 -16.69
C ARG A 168 26.28 -13.47 -18.17
N PRO A 169 26.69 -14.38 -19.08
CA PRO A 169 26.19 -14.40 -20.45
C PRO A 169 24.67 -14.60 -20.49
N VAL A 170 23.99 -13.98 -21.47
CA VAL A 170 22.52 -14.03 -21.58
C VAL A 170 21.96 -15.47 -21.60
N PRO A 171 22.50 -16.42 -22.38
CA PRO A 171 21.95 -17.78 -22.40
C PRO A 171 22.04 -18.46 -21.02
N ALA A 172 23.19 -18.35 -20.35
CA ALA A 172 23.39 -18.93 -19.02
C ALA A 172 22.45 -18.32 -17.96
N TRP A 173 22.23 -17.00 -18.03
CA TRP A 173 21.29 -16.31 -17.15
C TRP A 173 19.84 -16.72 -17.39
N VAL A 174 19.42 -16.83 -18.66
CA VAL A 174 18.07 -17.28 -19.03
C VAL A 174 17.81 -18.71 -18.54
N ASP A 175 18.77 -19.61 -18.72
CA ASP A 175 18.65 -21.00 -18.24
C ASP A 175 18.54 -21.08 -16.71
N GLU A 176 19.28 -20.24 -16.00
CA GLU A 176 19.17 -20.13 -14.55
C GLU A 176 17.78 -19.61 -14.12
N LEU A 177 17.26 -18.56 -14.77
CA LEU A 177 15.93 -18.02 -14.48
C LEU A 177 14.82 -19.04 -14.72
N ARG A 178 14.92 -19.83 -15.79
CA ARG A 178 13.98 -20.92 -16.07
C ARG A 178 13.98 -21.99 -14.97
N SER A 179 15.12 -22.21 -14.33
CA SER A 179 15.23 -23.14 -13.20
C SER A 179 14.69 -22.55 -11.89
N LEU A 180 14.68 -21.23 -11.76
CA LEU A 180 14.47 -20.51 -10.50
C LEU A 180 13.06 -20.74 -9.92
N LEU A 181 12.00 -20.63 -10.73
CA LEU A 181 10.62 -20.91 -10.28
C LEU A 181 10.29 -22.41 -10.22
N ARG A 182 11.10 -23.27 -10.85
CA ARG A 182 10.93 -24.72 -10.80
C ARG A 182 11.51 -25.35 -9.53
N ARG A 183 12.40 -24.63 -8.85
CA ARG A 183 12.99 -25.10 -7.59
C ARG A 183 11.96 -25.00 -6.47
N THR A 184 11.65 -26.13 -5.85
CA THR A 184 10.92 -26.14 -4.58
C THR A 184 11.72 -25.33 -3.56
N ALA A 185 11.10 -24.32 -2.96
CA ALA A 185 11.72 -23.49 -1.94
C ALA A 185 12.33 -24.37 -0.84
N THR A 186 13.66 -24.43 -0.76
CA THR A 186 14.33 -25.04 0.38
C THR A 186 14.42 -23.99 1.48
N PHE A 187 14.44 -24.40 2.74
CA PHE A 187 14.41 -23.50 3.91
C PHE A 187 15.52 -22.42 3.94
N ARG A 188 16.52 -22.50 3.06
CA ARG A 188 17.62 -21.53 2.92
C ARG A 188 17.68 -20.81 1.57
N ASP A 189 17.03 -21.31 0.53
CA ASP A 189 16.88 -20.60 -0.73
C ASP A 189 15.50 -19.96 -0.73
N GLN A 190 15.44 -18.63 -0.57
CA GLN A 190 14.20 -17.90 -0.87
C GLN A 190 13.93 -18.05 -2.37
N ALA A 191 13.08 -19.01 -2.72
CA ALA A 191 12.56 -19.12 -4.07
C ALA A 191 11.76 -17.85 -4.38
N LEU A 192 11.97 -17.27 -5.56
CA LEU A 192 11.13 -16.21 -6.09
C LEU A 192 9.70 -16.76 -6.20
N ALA A 193 8.72 -16.09 -5.60
CA ALA A 193 7.32 -16.45 -5.81
C ALA A 193 6.88 -15.98 -7.21
N PRO A 194 6.00 -16.72 -7.92
CA PRO A 194 5.42 -16.27 -9.18
C PRO A 194 4.75 -14.90 -9.06
N GLU A 195 4.11 -14.62 -7.94
CA GLU A 195 3.44 -13.34 -7.66
C GLU A 195 4.47 -12.20 -7.57
N ASP A 196 5.59 -12.40 -6.88
CA ASP A 196 6.66 -11.41 -6.80
C ASP A 196 7.26 -11.13 -8.19
N ALA A 197 7.44 -12.16 -9.02
CA ALA A 197 7.88 -11.97 -10.41
C ALA A 197 6.85 -11.18 -11.23
N GLY A 198 5.56 -11.44 -11.04
CA GLY A 198 4.47 -10.68 -11.65
C GLY A 198 4.50 -9.21 -11.28
N ASP A 199 4.71 -8.91 -9.99
CA ASP A 199 4.83 -7.54 -9.48
C ASP A 199 6.03 -6.82 -10.10
N VAL A 200 7.19 -7.48 -10.19
CA VAL A 200 8.39 -6.91 -10.83
C VAL A 200 8.18 -6.65 -12.31
N LEU A 201 7.49 -7.54 -13.01
CA LEU A 201 7.19 -7.38 -14.44
C LEU A 201 6.27 -6.17 -14.70
N ALA A 202 5.31 -5.94 -13.81
CA ALA A 202 4.35 -4.84 -13.88
C ALA A 202 4.92 -3.49 -13.37
N ASP A 203 6.01 -3.50 -12.59
CA ASP A 203 6.61 -2.31 -12.01
C ASP A 203 7.36 -1.47 -13.08
N PRO A 204 6.90 -0.25 -13.41
CA PRO A 204 7.58 0.61 -14.38
C PRO A 204 8.91 1.19 -13.86
N THR A 205 9.18 1.08 -12.55
CA THR A 205 10.43 1.54 -11.92
C THR A 205 11.50 0.44 -11.86
N ALA A 206 11.12 -0.82 -12.12
CA ALA A 206 12.08 -1.92 -12.25
C ALA A 206 12.98 -1.75 -13.48
N THR A 207 14.23 -2.20 -13.38
CA THR A 207 15.17 -2.12 -14.50
C THR A 207 14.74 -3.01 -15.66
N THR A 208 15.21 -2.71 -16.88
CA THR A 208 14.94 -3.55 -18.07
C THR A 208 15.35 -5.00 -17.79
N GLU A 209 16.52 -5.18 -17.20
CA GLU A 209 17.06 -6.46 -16.76
C GLU A 209 16.15 -7.22 -15.78
N GLN A 210 15.62 -6.54 -14.76
CA GLN A 210 14.70 -7.14 -13.79
C GLN A 210 13.37 -7.56 -14.42
N ARG A 211 12.81 -6.70 -15.29
CA ARG A 211 11.53 -6.96 -15.96
C ARG A 211 11.65 -8.12 -16.96
N ILE A 212 12.72 -8.17 -17.73
CA ILE A 212 13.04 -9.31 -18.61
C ILE A 212 13.23 -10.57 -17.77
N GLY A 213 14.01 -10.49 -16.69
CA GLY A 213 14.28 -11.63 -15.83
C GLY A 213 13.00 -12.23 -15.24
N ALA A 214 12.10 -11.36 -14.75
CA ALA A 214 10.79 -11.75 -14.26
C ALA A 214 9.94 -12.42 -15.35
N ALA A 215 9.88 -11.86 -16.55
CA ALA A 215 9.14 -12.43 -17.67
C ALA A 215 9.65 -13.82 -18.07
N VAL A 216 10.98 -14.00 -18.17
CA VAL A 216 11.59 -15.31 -18.48
C VAL A 216 11.31 -16.34 -17.40
N ALA A 217 11.44 -15.95 -16.12
CA ALA A 217 11.17 -16.82 -14.99
C ALA A 217 9.71 -17.28 -15.01
N LEU A 218 8.78 -16.34 -15.15
CA LEU A 218 7.34 -16.58 -15.25
C LEU A 218 7.02 -17.51 -16.43
N ARG A 219 7.54 -17.22 -17.63
CA ARG A 219 7.29 -18.02 -18.84
C ARG A 219 7.66 -19.49 -18.66
N ALA A 220 8.66 -19.80 -17.83
CA ALA A 220 9.10 -21.16 -17.55
C ALA A 220 8.07 -22.03 -16.80
N LEU A 221 7.05 -21.42 -16.18
CA LEU A 221 5.90 -22.12 -15.60
C LEU A 221 4.98 -22.73 -16.67
N GLY A 222 4.96 -22.14 -17.87
CA GLY A 222 4.28 -22.70 -19.04
C GLY A 222 2.76 -22.55 -19.08
N ASP A 223 2.16 -21.73 -18.22
CA ASP A 223 0.72 -21.48 -18.19
C ASP A 223 0.29 -20.34 -19.14
N ASP A 224 -0.88 -20.49 -19.75
CA ASP A 224 -1.44 -19.50 -20.69
C ASP A 224 -1.76 -18.16 -19.99
N SER A 225 -2.11 -18.18 -18.70
CA SER A 225 -2.35 -16.97 -17.90
C SER A 225 -1.09 -16.11 -17.79
N THR A 226 0.06 -16.72 -17.53
CA THR A 226 1.34 -16.02 -17.52
C THR A 226 1.70 -15.44 -18.88
N LYS A 227 1.48 -16.20 -19.96
CA LYS A 227 1.69 -15.72 -21.33
C LYS A 227 0.92 -14.44 -21.59
N GLU A 228 -0.35 -14.41 -21.20
CA GLU A 228 -1.21 -13.24 -21.34
C GLU A 228 -0.77 -12.08 -20.43
N GLY A 229 -0.37 -12.36 -19.18
CA GLY A 229 0.19 -11.36 -18.27
C GLY A 229 1.42 -10.66 -18.86
N ILE A 230 2.33 -11.40 -19.51
CA ILE A 230 3.52 -10.83 -20.16
C ILE A 230 3.11 -9.93 -21.34
N ARG A 231 2.12 -10.32 -22.15
CA ARG A 231 1.62 -9.47 -23.26
C ARG A 231 1.00 -8.16 -22.78
N ILE A 232 0.23 -8.21 -21.68
CA ILE A 232 -0.35 -7.02 -21.06
C ILE A 232 0.77 -6.08 -20.59
N ALA A 233 1.78 -6.62 -19.90
CA ALA A 233 2.93 -5.84 -19.44
C ALA A 233 3.75 -5.24 -20.61
N ALA A 234 3.91 -6.00 -21.70
CA ALA A 234 4.57 -5.52 -22.91
C ALA A 234 3.80 -4.36 -23.56
N SER A 235 2.47 -4.49 -23.67
CA SER A 235 1.58 -3.47 -24.24
C SER A 235 1.62 -2.14 -23.46
N GLY A 236 1.79 -2.22 -22.13
CA GLY A 236 1.96 -1.05 -21.26
C GLY A 236 3.36 -0.43 -21.28
N THR A 237 4.34 -1.03 -21.97
CA THR A 237 5.74 -0.60 -21.94
C THR A 237 6.04 0.45 -23.00
N ALA A 238 6.40 1.65 -22.54
CA ALA A 238 6.76 2.77 -23.42
C ALA A 238 8.05 2.52 -24.23
N GLU A 239 9.06 1.90 -23.60
CA GLU A 239 10.35 1.63 -24.23
C GLU A 239 10.23 0.56 -25.34
N PRO A 240 10.54 0.91 -26.62
CA PRO A 240 10.27 0.01 -27.74
C PRO A 240 11.06 -1.31 -27.69
N ARG A 241 12.33 -1.27 -27.29
CA ARG A 241 13.20 -2.46 -27.25
C ARG A 241 12.77 -3.46 -26.18
N LEU A 242 12.45 -2.96 -24.97
CA LEU A 242 11.92 -3.79 -23.89
C LEU A 242 10.57 -4.40 -24.27
N ARG A 243 9.67 -3.62 -24.89
CA ARG A 243 8.37 -4.13 -25.37
C ARG A 243 8.53 -5.29 -26.36
N ILE A 244 9.41 -5.15 -27.36
CA ILE A 244 9.70 -6.23 -28.33
C ILE A 244 10.25 -7.48 -27.63
N ALA A 245 11.17 -7.32 -26.67
CA ALA A 245 11.70 -8.45 -25.92
C ALA A 245 10.62 -9.16 -25.10
N LEU A 246 9.75 -8.42 -24.41
CA LEU A 246 8.63 -8.98 -23.64
C LEU A 246 7.60 -9.69 -24.53
N GLU A 247 7.25 -9.10 -25.68
CA GLU A 247 6.39 -9.73 -26.68
C GLU A 247 7.00 -11.06 -27.16
N LYS A 248 8.30 -11.08 -27.44
CA LYS A 248 8.97 -12.31 -27.87
C LYS A 248 9.05 -13.38 -26.81
N ILE A 249 9.35 -13.02 -25.55
CA ILE A 249 9.30 -13.96 -24.42
C ILE A 249 7.88 -14.53 -24.25
N ALA A 250 6.84 -13.73 -24.50
CA ALA A 250 5.47 -14.23 -24.47
C ALA A 250 5.17 -15.18 -25.64
N GLU A 251 5.73 -14.96 -26.83
CA GLU A 251 5.44 -15.78 -28.02
C GLU A 251 6.20 -17.11 -28.04
N ASP A 252 7.50 -17.06 -27.76
CA ASP A 252 8.46 -18.14 -27.98
C ASP A 252 9.44 -18.26 -26.80
N ASP A 253 9.97 -19.45 -26.61
CA ASP A 253 11.01 -19.72 -25.63
C ASP A 253 12.40 -19.26 -26.13
N ASP A 254 12.60 -19.10 -27.44
CA ASP A 254 13.85 -18.61 -28.04
C ASP A 254 13.84 -17.08 -28.32
N ALA A 255 13.87 -16.29 -27.24
CA ALA A 255 13.91 -14.81 -27.31
C ALA A 255 15.31 -14.22 -27.02
N ALA A 256 16.37 -15.02 -27.13
CA ALA A 256 17.70 -14.65 -26.64
C ALA A 256 18.28 -13.40 -27.35
N ALA A 257 18.07 -13.29 -28.67
CA ALA A 257 18.58 -12.18 -29.47
C ALA A 257 17.89 -10.85 -29.10
N GLU A 258 16.57 -10.86 -28.92
CA GLU A 258 15.79 -9.68 -28.54
C GLU A 258 16.08 -9.25 -27.10
N ILE A 259 16.27 -10.22 -26.20
CA ILE A 259 16.73 -9.96 -24.82
C ILE A 259 18.07 -9.24 -24.84
N GLU A 260 19.06 -9.77 -25.57
CA GLU A 260 20.38 -9.15 -25.66
C GLU A 260 20.33 -7.74 -26.25
N ALA A 261 19.53 -7.54 -27.30
CA ALA A 261 19.33 -6.24 -27.91
C ALA A 261 18.69 -5.22 -26.95
N ALA A 262 17.71 -5.62 -26.15
CA ALA A 262 17.08 -4.75 -25.16
C ALA A 262 18.05 -4.36 -24.03
N LEU A 263 18.84 -5.32 -23.54
CA LEU A 263 19.84 -5.06 -22.49
C LEU A 263 20.98 -4.16 -22.99
N ALA A 264 21.42 -4.34 -24.24
CA ALA A 264 22.45 -3.49 -24.84
C ALA A 264 21.97 -2.03 -25.00
N ASP A 265 20.70 -1.82 -25.38
CA ASP A 265 20.09 -0.49 -25.48
C ASP A 265 20.02 0.22 -24.11
N GLU A 266 19.59 -0.48 -23.06
CA GLU A 266 19.58 0.06 -21.69
C GLU A 266 21.00 0.43 -21.23
N ALA A 267 21.98 -0.45 -21.46
CA ALA A 267 23.37 -0.20 -21.10
C ALA A 267 23.94 1.03 -21.83
N GLN A 268 23.62 1.20 -23.11
CA GLN A 268 24.04 2.37 -23.88
C GLN A 268 23.37 3.66 -23.38
N LYS A 269 22.09 3.62 -22.99
CA LYS A 269 21.40 4.78 -22.41
C LYS A 269 22.02 5.18 -21.08
N ARG A 270 22.31 4.23 -20.19
CA ARG A 270 22.98 4.48 -18.90
C ARG A 270 24.40 5.04 -19.06
N ALA A 271 25.10 4.67 -20.13
CA ALA A 271 26.43 5.22 -20.41
C ALA A 271 26.39 6.67 -20.94
N ARG A 272 25.23 7.15 -21.40
CA ARG A 272 25.04 8.51 -21.95
C ARG A 272 24.49 9.51 -20.94
N SER A 273 23.87 9.04 -19.86
CA SER A 273 23.34 9.85 -18.75
C SER A 273 24.42 10.19 -17.73
#